data_AF-A0A7W3JHW8-F1
#
_entry.id   AF-A0A7W3JHW8-F1
#
_cell.length_a   1.000
_cell.length_b   1.000
_cell.length_c   1.000
_cell.angle_alpha   90.00
_cell.angle_beta   90.00
_cell.angle_gamma   90.00
#
_symmetry.space_group_name_H-M   'P 1'
#
loop_
_entity.id
_entity.type
_entity.pdbx_description
1 polymer ?
#
loop_
_entity_poly.entity_id
_entity_poly.type
_entity_poly.pdbx_seq_one_letter_code
_entity_poly.pdbx_strand_id
1 'polypeptide(L)' 'MDDDHEATEPQADRQEAVDGLQERLRGIETRPLASRAEAFSHLHDDLRDVLEGATDGPSTEPR' A
#
# COMPACT_ATOMS: atom_id res chain seq x y z
N MET A 1 4.69 35.83 -16.49
CA MET A 1 5.20 34.54 -15.98
C MET A 1 4.35 34.30 -14.76
N ASP A 2 3.15 33.79 -15.02
CA ASP A 2 2.19 33.41 -14.01
C ASP A 2 2.29 31.90 -13.95
N ASP A 3 2.64 31.40 -12.77
CA ASP A 3 2.78 30.01 -12.43
C ASP A 3 1.62 29.19 -13.02
N ASP A 4 1.92 28.47 -14.11
CA ASP A 4 1.28 27.19 -14.38
C ASP A 4 1.48 26.38 -13.10
N HIS A 5 0.43 26.28 -12.29
CA HIS A 5 0.28 25.17 -11.36
C HIS A 5 0.20 23.91 -12.21
N GLU A 6 1.36 23.48 -12.70
CA GLU A 6 1.61 22.14 -13.20
C GLU A 6 1.14 21.25 -12.07
N ALA A 7 -0.07 20.71 -12.22
CA ALA A 7 -0.61 19.67 -11.39
C ALA A 7 0.43 18.56 -11.45
N THR A 8 1.32 18.58 -10.47
CA THR A 8 2.33 17.57 -10.25
C THR A 8 1.54 16.36 -9.83
N GLU A 9 1.03 15.62 -10.83
CA GLU A 9 0.61 14.24 -10.68
C GLU A 9 1.80 13.32 -10.99
N PRO A 10 2.72 13.08 -10.05
CA PRO A 10 3.53 11.88 -10.08
C PRO A 10 3.07 11.01 -8.92
N GLN A 11 1.92 10.35 -9.08
CA GLN A 11 1.42 9.39 -8.09
C GLN A 11 0.63 8.22 -8.68
N ALA A 12 0.61 8.07 -10.02
CA ALA A 12 0.00 6.93 -10.68
C ALA A 12 0.78 5.61 -10.47
N ASP A 13 2.05 5.69 -10.05
CA ASP A 13 2.94 4.54 -9.83
C ASP A 13 3.26 4.28 -8.34
N ARG A 14 2.32 4.56 -7.42
CA ARG A 14 2.31 3.81 -6.15
C ARG A 14 1.75 2.43 -6.44
N GLN A 15 2.59 1.58 -7.02
CA GLN A 15 2.50 0.12 -7.11
C GLN A 15 1.22 -0.46 -6.48
N GLU A 16 0.35 -1.09 -7.29
CA GLU A 16 -0.80 -1.90 -6.81
C GLU A 16 -0.44 -2.60 -5.50
N ALA A 17 -1.05 -2.16 -4.39
CA ALA A 17 -0.57 -2.40 -3.04
C ALA A 17 -0.87 -3.83 -2.57
N VAL A 18 -0.29 -4.82 -3.24
CA VAL A 18 -0.49 -6.28 -3.10
C VAL A 18 -1.58 -6.83 -4.01
N ASP A 19 -1.13 -7.66 -4.98
CA ASP A 19 -1.99 -8.47 -5.84
C ASP A 19 -3.04 -9.23 -5.00
N GLY A 20 -4.31 -9.16 -5.41
CA GLY A 20 -5.39 -9.90 -4.74
C GLY A 20 -5.83 -9.33 -3.38
N LEU A 21 -5.44 -8.12 -3.00
CA LEU A 21 -5.87 -7.49 -1.73
C LEU A 21 -7.39 -7.50 -1.53
N GLN A 22 -8.17 -7.23 -2.58
CA GLN A 22 -9.64 -7.27 -2.50
C GLN A 22 -10.18 -8.66 -2.18
N GLU A 23 -9.59 -9.72 -2.75
CA GLU A 23 -9.99 -11.09 -2.46
C GLU A 23 -9.64 -11.47 -1.02
N ARG A 24 -8.46 -11.06 -0.54
CA ARG A 24 -8.03 -11.26 0.85
C ARG A 24 -8.99 -10.59 1.84
N LEU A 25 -9.39 -9.34 1.58
CA LEU A 25 -10.36 -8.60 2.39
C LEU A 25 -11.72 -9.32 2.45
N ARG A 26 -12.25 -9.72 1.29
CA ARG A 26 -13.50 -10.50 1.23
C ARG A 26 -13.39 -11.80 2.00
N GLY A 27 -12.25 -12.49 1.91
CA GLY A 27 -11.97 -13.69 2.70
C GLY A 27 -12.08 -13.44 4.20
N ILE A 28 -11.50 -12.36 4.71
CA ILE A 28 -11.59 -11.98 6.14
C ILE A 28 -13.04 -11.67 6.53
N GLU A 29 -13.79 -10.97 5.70
CA GLU A 29 -15.19 -10.63 5.94
C GLU A 29 -16.13 -11.84 5.97
N THR A 30 -15.73 -13.00 5.45
CA THR A 30 -16.50 -14.25 5.61
C THR A 30 -16.27 -14.95 6.95
N ARG A 31 -15.22 -14.57 7.71
CA ARG A 31 -14.87 -15.20 8.99
C ARG A 31 -15.83 -14.80 10.12
N PRO A 32 -15.93 -15.59 11.21
CA PRO A 32 -16.65 -15.20 12.42
C PRO A 32 -16.14 -13.87 12.99
N LEU A 33 -17.05 -13.03 13.51
CA LEU A 33 -16.71 -11.68 13.98
C LEU A 33 -15.54 -11.68 14.99
N ALA A 34 -15.51 -12.66 15.89
CA ALA A 34 -14.48 -12.80 16.92
C ALA A 34 -13.05 -12.96 16.36
N SER A 35 -12.89 -13.46 15.13
CA SER A 35 -11.56 -13.69 14.52
C SER A 35 -11.19 -12.67 13.44
N ARG A 36 -12.09 -11.73 13.10
CA ARG A 36 -11.81 -10.72 12.06
C ARG A 36 -10.74 -9.73 12.49
N ALA A 37 -10.78 -9.27 13.74
CA ALA A 37 -9.83 -8.27 14.24
C ALA A 37 -8.37 -8.76 14.13
N GLU A 38 -8.12 -10.00 14.55
CA GLU A 38 -6.82 -10.66 14.41
C GLU A 38 -6.40 -10.80 12.93
N ALA A 39 -7.33 -11.23 12.07
CA ALA A 39 -7.07 -11.40 10.65
C ALA A 39 -6.73 -10.07 9.94
N PHE A 40 -7.42 -8.98 10.29
CA PHE A 40 -7.12 -7.65 9.78
C PHE A 40 -5.80 -7.11 10.32
N SER A 41 -5.42 -7.45 11.56
CA SER A 41 -4.14 -7.04 12.12
C SER A 41 -2.98 -7.66 11.33
N HIS A 42 -3.04 -8.97 11.03
CA HIS A 42 -2.03 -9.62 10.19
C HIS A 42 -1.97 -9.04 8.78
N LEU A 43 -3.13 -8.76 8.15
CA LEU A 43 -3.16 -8.14 6.83
C LEU A 43 -2.52 -6.73 6.86
N HIS A 44 -2.77 -5.97 7.92
CA HIS A 44 -2.17 -4.65 8.08
C HIS A 44 -0.64 -4.73 8.22
N ASP A 45 -0.14 -5.69 9.01
CA ASP A 45 1.30 -5.91 9.17
C ASP A 45 1.95 -6.28 7.83
N ASP A 46 1.34 -7.17 7.04
CA ASP A 46 1.84 -7.51 5.70
C ASP A 46 1.90 -6.28 4.77
N LEU A 47 0.87 -5.43 4.79
CA LEU A 47 0.83 -4.22 3.97
C LEU A 47 1.89 -3.21 4.41
N ARG A 48 2.11 -3.10 5.73
CA ARG A 48 3.15 -2.26 6.30
C ARG A 48 4.52 -2.70 5.83
N ASP A 49 4.83 -4.00 5.90
CA ASP A 49 6.11 -4.55 5.48
C ASP A 49 6.38 -4.27 3.99
N VAL A 50 5.35 -4.38 3.14
CA VAL A 50 5.46 -4.06 1.71
C VAL A 50 5.76 -2.58 1.49
N LEU A 51 5.08 -1.68 2.21
CA LEU A 51 5.27 -0.24 2.07
C LEU A 51 6.62 0.23 2.63
N GLU A 52 7.05 -0.31 3.77
CA GLU A 52 8.36 -0.01 4.36
C GLU A 52 9.48 -0.60 3.48
N GLY A 53 9.36 -1.85 3.03
CA GLY A 53 10.34 -2.49 2.14
C GLY A 53 10.42 -1.88 0.74
N ALA A 54 9.34 -1.28 0.24
CA ALA A 54 9.35 -0.51 -1.01
C ALA A 54 9.99 0.88 -0.85
N THR A 55 10.08 1.40 0.38
CA THR A 55 10.69 2.70 0.70
C THR A 55 12.23 2.62 0.76
N ASP A 56 12.78 1.43 1.03
CA ASP A 56 14.23 1.16 1.08
C ASP A 56 14.87 0.82 -0.29
N GLY A 57 14.20 1.12 -1.41
CA GLY A 57 14.82 1.11 -2.74
C GLY A 57 15.99 2.11 -2.79
N PRO A 58 17.12 1.80 -3.47
CA PRO A 58 18.34 2.59 -3.37
C PRO A 58 18.03 4.04 -3.75
N SER A 59 18.16 4.94 -2.77
CA SER A 59 18.27 6.38 -3.03
C SER A 59 19.36 6.55 -4.07
N THR A 60 18.93 6.74 -5.32
CA THR A 60 19.81 7.08 -6.43
C THR A 60 20.16 8.55 -6.22
N GLU A 61 21.09 8.81 -5.31
CA GLU A 61 21.83 10.07 -5.27
C GLU A 61 23.03 9.92 -6.23
N PRO A 62 23.06 10.67 -7.35
CA PRO A 62 24.24 10.73 -8.20
C PRO A 62 25.30 11.59 -7.50
N ARG A 63 26.49 11.02 -7.28
CA ARG A 63 27.68 11.75 -6.84
C ARG A 63 28.58 12.10 -8.02
#